data_AF-A0A2D6P334-F1
#
_entry.id   AF-A0A2D6P334-F1
#
_cell.length_a   1.000
_cell.length_b   1.000
_cell.length_c   1.000
_cell.angle_alpha   90.00
_cell.angle_beta   90.00
_cell.angle_gamma   90.00
#
_symmetry.space_group_name_H-M   'P 1'
#
loop_
_entity.id
_entity.type
_entity.pdbx_description
1 polymer ?
#
loop_
_entity_poly.entity_id
_entity_poly.type
_entity_poly.pdbx_seq_one_letter_code
_entity_poly.pdbx_strand_id
1 'polypeptide(L)'
;MEQKLLRVSKTEQFIKGLVPEIYKDLQGGSLFFAEKLGNIHLGDVLLDSSKNGKIKLAKEALDLLVALHYVLGEKRSPEKILNYSKKIVESFGSILSTSNPSLYGSWKNEDEMDLENRLSVIDEYLNTEKKQPLHGDYHPHNLMMHDGKMHVIDFKNMYQGPWQFDFVRLIKHPSFDLDDKEIRGLFNYFLVNKANLHLEEEFGVREGVIESAREIGKEHRENALRTLYFSNVYNDIKIMGASSELKIKDRERYELIIERDPDYLKKTAWYMKDLARILNERGKIKLSEEESESLDVFNGMCEKYQFFD
;
A
#
# COMPACT_ATOMS: atom_id res chain seq x y z
N MET A 1 18.28 27.25 11.14
CA MET A 1 17.25 26.71 10.23
C MET A 1 17.98 26.27 8.97
N GLU A 2 18.19 24.98 8.80
CA GLU A 2 18.86 24.44 7.59
C GLU A 2 17.82 24.13 6.52
N GLN A 3 18.13 24.44 5.27
CA GLN A 3 17.19 24.43 4.16
C GLN A 3 17.70 23.54 3.02
N LYS A 4 16.80 22.87 2.27
CA LYS A 4 17.18 22.00 1.14
C LYS A 4 16.17 22.08 0.00
N LEU A 5 16.68 21.91 -1.23
CA LEU A 5 15.89 21.79 -2.45
C LEU A 5 15.30 20.37 -2.54
N LEU A 6 13.98 20.23 -2.66
CA LEU A 6 13.31 18.93 -2.78
C LEU A 6 12.41 18.89 -4.02
N ARG A 7 12.36 17.73 -4.69
CA ARG A 7 11.30 17.42 -5.66
C ARG A 7 10.06 16.96 -4.90
N VAL A 8 9.19 17.90 -4.61
CA VAL A 8 7.92 17.72 -3.89
C VAL A 8 6.78 17.75 -4.93
N SER A 9 5.66 17.06 -4.69
CA SER A 9 4.48 17.17 -5.56
C SER A 9 3.61 18.38 -5.17
N LYS A 10 2.75 18.88 -6.09
CA LYS A 10 1.76 19.93 -5.78
C LYS A 10 0.82 19.57 -4.61
N THR A 11 0.64 18.30 -4.28
CA THR A 11 -0.30 17.85 -3.25
C THR A 11 0.20 18.12 -1.82
N GLU A 12 1.52 18.18 -1.62
CA GLU A 12 2.13 18.42 -0.30
C GLU A 12 1.88 19.86 0.22
N GLN A 13 1.39 20.78 -0.62
CA GLN A 13 1.11 22.17 -0.23
C GLN A 13 -0.08 22.32 0.73
N PHE A 14 -0.93 21.30 0.86
CA PHE A 14 -2.25 21.45 1.46
C PHE A 14 -2.39 20.83 2.86
N ILE A 15 -1.35 20.17 3.39
CA ILE A 15 -1.45 19.28 4.55
C ILE A 15 -0.48 19.70 5.67
N LYS A 16 -0.72 20.88 6.25
CA LYS A 16 0.16 21.44 7.29
C LYS A 16 0.32 20.47 8.47
N GLY A 17 1.57 20.17 8.83
CA GLY A 17 1.92 19.34 9.99
C GLY A 17 1.91 17.83 9.75
N LEU A 18 1.40 17.34 8.60
CA LEU A 18 1.50 15.92 8.23
C LEU A 18 2.56 15.66 7.14
N VAL A 19 2.99 16.70 6.43
CA VAL A 19 4.01 16.67 5.37
C VAL A 19 5.04 17.79 5.66
N PRO A 20 6.22 17.81 5.02
CA PRO A 20 7.16 18.90 5.20
C PRO A 20 6.52 20.25 4.84
N GLU A 21 6.76 21.29 5.65
CA GLU A 21 6.26 22.63 5.34
C GLU A 21 6.86 23.14 4.03
N ILE A 22 6.02 23.50 3.05
CA ILE A 22 6.47 24.09 1.79
C ILE A 22 6.54 25.60 1.97
N TYR A 23 7.76 26.14 1.92
CA TYR A 23 8.02 27.57 2.02
C TYR A 23 7.82 28.29 0.69
N LYS A 24 8.17 27.65 -0.44
CA LYS A 24 8.08 28.27 -1.77
C LYS A 24 7.99 27.25 -2.89
N ASP A 25 7.08 27.49 -3.84
CA ASP A 25 7.09 26.86 -5.16
C ASP A 25 8.03 27.66 -6.08
N LEU A 26 9.07 27.02 -6.60
CA LEU A 26 10.10 27.66 -7.43
C LEU A 26 9.84 27.46 -8.92
N GLN A 27 9.05 26.45 -9.32
CA GLN A 27 8.82 26.09 -10.73
C GLN A 27 7.41 25.55 -11.00
N GLY A 28 6.39 26.18 -10.41
CA GLY A 28 4.99 25.87 -10.71
C GLY A 28 4.61 24.41 -10.49
N GLY A 29 5.23 23.74 -9.51
CA GLY A 29 4.89 22.39 -9.11
C GLY A 29 5.93 21.30 -9.34
N SER A 30 7.08 21.61 -9.96
CA SER A 30 8.16 20.64 -10.18
C SER A 30 9.32 20.76 -9.18
N LEU A 31 9.43 21.92 -8.53
CA LEU A 31 10.54 22.23 -7.61
C LEU A 31 10.06 23.07 -6.44
N PHE A 32 10.39 22.63 -5.24
CA PHE A 32 9.96 23.27 -4.01
C PHE A 32 11.11 23.53 -3.06
N PHE A 33 10.95 24.61 -2.32
CA PHE A 33 11.70 24.89 -1.12
C PHE A 33 10.85 24.49 0.08
N ALA A 34 11.33 23.53 0.87
CA ALA A 34 10.56 22.93 1.94
C ALA A 34 11.41 22.68 3.19
N GLU A 35 10.72 22.42 4.30
CA GLU A 35 11.27 22.02 5.58
C GLU A 35 12.23 20.84 5.44
N LYS A 36 13.37 20.92 6.13
CA LYS A 36 14.35 19.83 6.18
C LYS A 36 14.01 18.89 7.33
N LEU A 37 13.35 17.78 7.01
CA LEU A 37 12.94 16.77 8.00
C LEU A 37 14.08 15.85 8.51
N GLY A 38 15.31 16.02 8.00
CA GLY A 38 16.44 15.15 8.35
C GLY A 38 16.60 13.97 7.40
N ASN A 39 16.99 12.80 7.91
CA ASN A 39 17.29 11.59 7.13
C ASN A 39 16.89 10.28 7.85
N ILE A 40 16.09 10.37 8.92
CA ILE A 40 15.61 9.21 9.68
C ILE A 40 14.20 8.88 9.20
N HIS A 41 14.02 7.68 8.66
CA HIS A 41 12.71 7.16 8.25
C HIS A 41 12.14 6.24 9.33
N LEU A 42 10.82 6.05 9.35
CA LEU A 42 10.17 5.08 10.23
C LEU A 42 10.73 3.68 9.98
N GLY A 43 11.04 3.34 8.73
CA GLY A 43 11.69 2.09 8.36
C GLY A 43 12.96 1.81 9.17
N ASP A 44 13.78 2.85 9.40
CA ASP A 44 15.03 2.75 10.18
C ASP A 44 14.72 2.53 11.67
N VAL A 45 13.78 3.32 12.23
CA VAL A 45 13.39 3.22 13.64
C VAL A 45 12.79 1.84 13.98
N LEU A 46 12.08 1.22 13.04
CA LEU A 46 11.47 -0.09 13.22
C LEU A 46 12.49 -1.21 13.37
N LEU A 47 13.71 -1.08 12.84
CA LEU A 47 14.74 -2.13 12.94
C LEU A 47 15.17 -2.36 14.39
N ASP A 48 15.32 -1.27 15.16
CA ASP A 48 15.78 -1.31 16.56
C ASP A 48 14.63 -1.35 17.57
N SER A 49 13.38 -1.33 17.10
CA SER A 49 12.21 -1.29 17.96
C SER A 49 11.81 -2.66 18.50
N SER A 50 11.50 -2.72 19.80
CA SER A 50 10.84 -3.89 20.40
C SER A 50 9.49 -4.18 19.72
N LYS A 51 9.00 -5.41 19.83
CA LYS A 51 7.69 -5.82 19.28
C LYS A 51 6.55 -4.87 19.69
N ASN A 52 6.47 -4.51 20.98
CA ASN A 52 5.48 -3.54 21.47
C ASN A 52 5.71 -2.13 20.90
N GLY A 53 6.98 -1.72 20.72
CA GLY A 53 7.35 -0.46 20.07
C GLY A 53 6.88 -0.40 18.61
N LYS A 54 7.07 -1.49 17.85
CA LYS A 54 6.60 -1.59 16.46
C LYS A 54 5.08 -1.46 16.36
N ILE A 55 4.32 -2.11 17.25
CA ILE A 55 2.85 -1.97 17.30
C ILE A 55 2.45 -0.53 17.63
N LYS A 56 3.14 0.12 18.56
CA LYS A 56 2.88 1.53 18.90
C LYS A 56 3.12 2.44 17.69
N LEU A 57 4.27 2.30 17.03
CA LEU A 57 4.61 3.06 15.83
C LEU A 57 3.67 2.77 14.67
N ALA A 58 3.20 1.52 14.52
CA ALA A 58 2.19 1.17 13.53
C ALA A 58 0.88 1.94 13.76
N LYS A 59 0.43 2.05 15.01
CA LYS A 59 -0.76 2.84 15.36
C LYS A 59 -0.56 4.33 15.05
N GLU A 60 0.58 4.90 15.41
CA GLU A 60 0.90 6.31 15.12
C GLU A 60 0.91 6.59 13.60
N ALA A 61 1.49 5.69 12.81
CA ALA A 61 1.47 5.77 11.35
C ALA A 61 0.06 5.58 10.76
N LEU A 62 -0.76 4.72 11.37
CA LEU A 62 -2.16 4.53 10.98
C LEU A 62 -3.02 5.75 11.31
N ASP A 63 -2.80 6.40 12.45
CA ASP A 63 -3.48 7.64 12.82
C ASP A 63 -3.13 8.77 11.84
N LEU A 64 -1.86 8.86 11.46
CA LEU A 64 -1.38 9.76 10.41
C LEU A 64 -2.05 9.45 9.06
N LEU A 65 -2.23 8.17 8.71
CA LEU A 65 -2.92 7.76 7.48
C LEU A 65 -4.40 8.16 7.49
N VAL A 66 -5.11 7.95 8.60
CA VAL A 66 -6.52 8.39 8.74
C VAL A 66 -6.63 9.90 8.54
N ALA A 67 -5.76 10.68 9.20
CA ALA A 67 -5.72 12.13 9.04
C ALA A 67 -5.37 12.54 7.60
N LEU A 68 -4.43 11.83 6.96
CA LEU A 68 -4.03 12.09 5.58
C LEU A 68 -5.21 11.88 4.61
N HIS A 69 -5.90 10.73 4.69
CA HIS A 69 -7.06 10.42 3.86
C HIS A 69 -8.18 11.44 4.05
N TYR A 70 -8.43 11.89 5.28
CA TYR A 70 -9.40 12.94 5.59
C TYR A 70 -9.03 14.27 4.92
N VAL A 71 -7.82 14.78 5.18
CA VAL A 71 -7.40 16.09 4.64
C VAL A 71 -7.34 16.10 3.11
N LEU A 72 -6.88 15.01 2.51
CA LEU A 72 -6.88 14.88 1.05
C LEU A 72 -8.31 14.81 0.50
N GLY A 73 -9.20 14.04 1.12
CA GLY A 73 -10.59 13.95 0.72
C GLY A 73 -11.29 15.30 0.64
N GLU A 74 -11.05 16.17 1.63
CA GLU A 74 -11.62 17.52 1.69
C GLU A 74 -11.01 18.50 0.69
N LYS A 75 -9.69 18.43 0.48
CA LYS A 75 -8.94 19.48 -0.22
C LYS A 75 -8.62 19.17 -1.67
N ARG A 76 -8.45 17.89 -2.02
CA ARG A 76 -7.97 17.48 -3.35
C ARG A 76 -8.19 16.00 -3.60
N SER A 77 -9.02 15.70 -4.59
CA SER A 77 -9.09 14.36 -5.17
C SER A 77 -8.10 14.20 -6.33
N PRO A 78 -7.24 13.17 -6.34
CA PRO A 78 -6.47 12.81 -7.52
C PRO A 78 -7.40 12.51 -8.70
N GLU A 79 -6.99 12.83 -9.93
CA GLU A 79 -7.78 12.51 -11.14
C GLU A 79 -7.66 11.03 -11.52
N LYS A 80 -6.57 10.37 -11.13
CA LYS A 80 -6.27 9.00 -11.50
C LYS A 80 -6.98 8.03 -10.57
N ILE A 81 -7.83 7.17 -11.12
CA ILE A 81 -8.41 6.04 -10.39
C ILE A 81 -7.45 4.85 -10.46
N LEU A 82 -7.29 4.13 -9.35
CA LEU A 82 -6.54 2.88 -9.33
C LEU A 82 -7.27 1.83 -10.18
N ASN A 83 -6.58 1.30 -11.17
CA ASN A 83 -7.04 0.15 -11.96
C ASN A 83 -6.23 -1.07 -11.50
N TYR A 84 -6.89 -1.99 -10.79
CA TYR A 84 -6.29 -3.15 -10.18
C TYR A 84 -5.75 -4.12 -11.22
N SER A 85 -6.58 -4.57 -12.17
CA SER A 85 -6.18 -5.57 -13.18
C SER A 85 -4.95 -5.11 -13.97
N LYS A 86 -4.99 -3.87 -14.47
CA LYS A 86 -3.87 -3.27 -15.20
C LYS A 86 -2.60 -3.21 -14.36
N LYS A 87 -2.72 -2.85 -13.09
CA LYS A 87 -1.55 -2.75 -12.19
C LYS A 87 -0.95 -4.12 -11.84
N ILE A 88 -1.78 -5.15 -11.71
CA ILE A 88 -1.33 -6.54 -11.59
C ILE A 88 -0.55 -6.95 -12.85
N VAL A 89 -1.13 -6.71 -14.04
CA VAL A 89 -0.51 -7.01 -15.33
C VAL A 89 0.82 -6.30 -15.55
N GLU A 90 0.88 -5.00 -15.24
CA GLU A 90 2.12 -4.20 -15.29
C GLU A 90 3.21 -4.82 -14.38
N SER A 91 2.81 -5.27 -13.17
CA SER A 91 3.72 -5.90 -12.22
C SER A 91 4.19 -7.28 -12.70
N PHE A 92 3.30 -8.10 -13.27
CA PHE A 92 3.64 -9.37 -13.90
C PHE A 92 4.66 -9.21 -15.02
N GLY A 93 4.40 -8.30 -15.96
CA GLY A 93 5.31 -8.02 -17.05
C GLY A 93 6.66 -7.53 -16.55
N SER A 94 6.68 -6.72 -15.50
CA SER A 94 7.92 -6.27 -14.87
C SER A 94 8.73 -7.43 -14.27
N ILE A 95 8.10 -8.31 -13.48
CA ILE A 95 8.72 -9.52 -12.92
C ILE A 95 9.26 -10.41 -14.03
N LEU A 96 8.49 -10.67 -15.08
CA LEU A 96 8.88 -11.58 -16.15
C LEU A 96 10.00 -11.01 -17.02
N SER A 97 9.93 -9.72 -17.36
CA SER A 97 10.99 -9.08 -18.16
C SER A 97 12.36 -9.09 -17.48
N THR A 98 12.38 -9.27 -16.15
CA THR A 98 13.57 -9.19 -15.33
C THR A 98 14.01 -10.57 -14.81
N SER A 99 13.10 -11.31 -14.17
CA SER A 99 13.40 -12.56 -13.48
C SER A 99 13.32 -13.79 -14.40
N ASN A 100 12.39 -13.82 -15.36
CA ASN A 100 12.22 -14.95 -16.30
C ASN A 100 12.10 -14.45 -17.76
N PRO A 101 13.15 -13.82 -18.34
CA PRO A 101 13.04 -13.19 -19.67
C PRO A 101 12.70 -14.16 -20.80
N SER A 102 13.05 -15.44 -20.65
CA SER A 102 12.67 -16.51 -21.59
C SER A 102 11.16 -16.72 -21.68
N LEU A 103 10.42 -16.46 -20.60
CA LEU A 103 8.97 -16.58 -20.54
C LEU A 103 8.26 -15.27 -20.86
N TYR A 104 8.97 -14.13 -20.85
CA TYR A 104 8.39 -12.82 -21.12
C TYR A 104 7.74 -12.72 -22.51
N GLY A 105 8.35 -13.36 -23.52
CA GLY A 105 7.78 -13.41 -24.87
C GLY A 105 6.44 -14.15 -24.94
N SER A 106 6.27 -15.21 -24.13
CA SER A 106 5.02 -15.96 -24.03
C SER A 106 3.94 -15.22 -23.23
N TRP A 107 4.36 -14.43 -22.24
CA TRP A 107 3.46 -13.57 -21.47
C TRP A 107 2.85 -12.45 -22.32
N LYS A 108 3.65 -11.85 -23.19
CA LYS A 108 3.17 -10.80 -24.07
C LYS A 108 2.10 -11.34 -25.01
N ASN A 109 1.02 -10.56 -25.19
CA ASN A 109 -0.17 -10.84 -26.01
C ASN A 109 -1.34 -11.48 -25.25
N GLU A 110 -1.70 -12.73 -25.57
CA GLU A 110 -2.97 -13.36 -25.15
C GLU A 110 -3.08 -13.53 -23.63
N ASP A 111 -2.02 -13.97 -22.95
CA ASP A 111 -2.05 -14.15 -21.49
C ASP A 111 -2.17 -12.81 -20.75
N GLU A 112 -1.49 -11.76 -21.22
CA GLU A 112 -1.58 -10.41 -20.64
C GLU A 112 -3.03 -9.89 -20.72
N MET A 113 -3.65 -10.02 -21.90
CA MET A 113 -5.03 -9.62 -22.12
C MET A 113 -6.03 -10.51 -21.35
N ASP A 114 -5.80 -11.82 -21.32
CA ASP A 114 -6.66 -12.76 -20.60
C ASP A 114 -6.62 -12.48 -19.09
N LEU A 115 -5.43 -12.21 -18.52
CA LEU A 115 -5.34 -11.85 -17.11
C LEU A 115 -6.05 -10.54 -16.80
N GLU A 116 -5.83 -9.50 -17.61
CA GLU A 116 -6.51 -8.21 -17.41
C GLU A 116 -8.03 -8.38 -17.44
N ASN A 117 -8.53 -9.10 -18.45
CA ASN A 117 -9.97 -9.35 -18.61
C ASN A 117 -10.54 -10.20 -17.48
N ARG A 118 -9.83 -11.24 -17.01
CA ARG A 118 -10.32 -12.05 -15.89
C ARG A 118 -10.34 -11.25 -14.59
N LEU A 119 -9.34 -10.41 -14.36
CA LEU A 119 -9.29 -9.58 -13.15
C LEU A 119 -10.24 -8.37 -13.19
N SER A 120 -10.88 -8.06 -14.32
CA SER A 120 -11.79 -6.90 -14.44
C SER A 120 -13.00 -7.00 -13.52
N VAL A 121 -13.46 -8.21 -13.16
CA VAL A 121 -14.55 -8.40 -12.17
C VAL A 121 -14.17 -7.83 -10.80
N ILE A 122 -12.89 -7.91 -10.42
CA ILE A 122 -12.37 -7.32 -9.19
C ILE A 122 -12.33 -5.80 -9.32
N ASP A 123 -11.97 -5.26 -10.50
CA ASP A 123 -12.07 -3.82 -10.74
C ASP A 123 -13.50 -3.32 -10.62
N GLU A 124 -14.47 -4.04 -11.17
CA GLU A 124 -15.89 -3.71 -11.05
C GLU A 124 -16.31 -3.63 -9.58
N TYR A 125 -15.98 -4.66 -8.79
CA TYR A 125 -16.22 -4.65 -7.34
C TYR A 125 -15.53 -3.46 -6.65
N LEU A 126 -14.21 -3.28 -6.82
CA LEU A 126 -13.45 -2.21 -6.18
C LEU A 126 -13.93 -0.82 -6.61
N ASN A 127 -14.55 -0.69 -7.78
CA ASN A 127 -15.15 0.55 -8.24
C ASN A 127 -16.48 0.88 -7.57
N THR A 128 -17.19 -0.10 -6.99
CA THR A 128 -18.39 0.12 -6.17
C THR A 128 -18.07 0.64 -4.76
N GLU A 129 -16.87 0.35 -4.25
CA GLU A 129 -16.42 0.83 -2.94
C GLU A 129 -16.17 2.35 -2.96
N LYS A 130 -16.33 3.00 -1.81
CA LYS A 130 -16.05 4.44 -1.70
C LYS A 130 -14.57 4.70 -1.99
N LYS A 131 -14.33 5.44 -3.06
CA LYS A 131 -12.98 5.86 -3.45
C LYS A 131 -12.52 7.01 -2.56
N GLN A 132 -11.30 6.92 -2.08
CA GLN A 132 -10.63 7.96 -1.32
C GLN A 132 -9.27 8.28 -1.95
N PRO A 133 -8.74 9.49 -1.75
CA PRO A 133 -7.37 9.79 -2.13
C PRO A 133 -6.40 8.88 -1.40
N LEU A 134 -5.64 8.12 -2.17
CA LEU A 134 -4.57 7.26 -1.70
C LEU A 134 -3.23 7.97 -1.88
N HIS A 135 -2.31 7.74 -0.96
CA HIS A 135 -0.90 8.04 -1.18
C HIS A 135 -0.34 7.11 -2.28
N GLY A 136 -0.78 5.85 -2.30
CA GLY A 136 -0.43 4.82 -3.30
C GLY A 136 0.96 4.20 -3.12
N ASP A 137 1.74 4.75 -2.19
CA ASP A 137 3.02 4.20 -1.75
C ASP A 137 3.28 4.45 -0.25
N TYR A 138 2.25 4.34 0.58
CA TYR A 138 2.33 4.62 2.01
C TYR A 138 3.04 3.49 2.78
N HIS A 139 4.37 3.49 2.77
CA HIS A 139 5.20 2.51 3.50
C HIS A 139 6.18 3.21 4.45
N PRO A 140 6.81 2.49 5.41
CA PRO A 140 7.65 3.11 6.45
C PRO A 140 8.80 4.00 5.94
N HIS A 141 9.36 3.71 4.76
CA HIS A 141 10.39 4.55 4.16
C HIS A 141 9.88 5.87 3.54
N ASN A 142 8.57 6.03 3.37
CA ASN A 142 7.94 7.30 2.99
C ASN A 142 7.39 8.07 4.22
N LEU A 143 7.72 7.61 5.42
CA LEU A 143 7.42 8.27 6.69
C LEU A 143 8.73 8.72 7.33
N MET A 144 8.92 10.02 7.47
CA MET A 144 10.10 10.61 8.10
C MET A 144 9.83 10.94 9.57
N MET A 145 10.81 10.65 10.43
CA MET A 145 10.79 11.01 11.84
C MET A 145 11.50 12.35 12.02
N HIS A 146 10.76 13.37 12.45
CA HIS A 146 11.30 14.71 12.69
C HIS A 146 10.70 15.29 13.97
N ASP A 147 11.55 15.74 14.90
CA ASP A 147 11.13 16.34 16.18
C ASP A 147 10.07 15.52 16.95
N GLY A 148 10.23 14.19 16.95
CA GLY A 148 9.33 13.26 17.62
C GLY A 148 7.99 13.03 16.92
N LYS A 149 7.83 13.51 15.68
CA LYS A 149 6.62 13.36 14.86
C LYS A 149 6.90 12.65 13.54
N MET A 150 5.87 12.03 12.98
CA MET A 150 5.90 11.41 11.67
C MET A 150 5.39 12.39 10.61
N HIS A 151 6.11 12.46 9.49
CA HIS A 151 5.74 13.24 8.31
C HIS A 151 5.72 12.34 7.07
N VAL A 152 4.72 12.51 6.22
CA VAL A 152 4.56 11.78 4.96
C VAL A 152 5.28 12.52 3.85
N ILE A 153 6.00 11.78 3.00
CA ILE A 153 6.70 12.30 1.82
C ILE A 153 6.43 11.41 0.59
N ASP A 154 6.78 11.93 -0.58
CA ASP A 154 6.74 11.22 -1.87
C ASP A 154 5.34 10.86 -2.41
N PHE A 155 4.57 11.91 -2.71
CA PHE A 155 3.20 11.82 -3.24
C PHE A 155 3.12 11.60 -4.77
N LYS A 156 4.13 10.99 -5.39
CA LYS A 156 4.14 10.80 -6.86
C LYS A 156 3.14 9.75 -7.36
N ASN A 157 2.75 8.82 -6.50
CA ASN A 157 1.93 7.65 -6.83
C ASN A 157 0.48 7.79 -6.33
N MET A 158 -0.05 9.01 -6.24
CA MET A 158 -1.42 9.21 -5.76
C MET A 158 -2.47 8.68 -6.73
N TYR A 159 -3.49 8.05 -6.18
CA TYR A 159 -4.66 7.53 -6.89
C TYR A 159 -5.94 7.81 -6.09
N GLN A 160 -7.09 7.62 -6.71
CA GLN A 160 -8.34 7.36 -6.02
C GLN A 160 -8.59 5.86 -5.96
N GLY A 161 -8.93 5.35 -4.78
CA GLY A 161 -9.26 3.94 -4.59
C GLY A 161 -9.61 3.62 -3.14
N PRO A 162 -9.77 2.34 -2.81
CA PRO A 162 -10.07 1.92 -1.45
C PRO A 162 -8.87 2.15 -0.51
N TRP A 163 -9.13 2.61 0.71
CA TRP A 163 -8.10 2.96 1.70
C TRP A 163 -7.20 1.77 2.10
N GLN A 164 -7.70 0.54 1.91
CA GLN A 164 -7.02 -0.71 2.23
C GLN A 164 -5.68 -0.84 1.50
N PHE A 165 -5.56 -0.23 0.30
CA PHE A 165 -4.32 -0.24 -0.46
C PHE A 165 -3.17 0.44 0.28
N ASP A 166 -3.40 1.60 0.92
CA ASP A 166 -2.38 2.26 1.74
C ASP A 166 -2.17 1.53 3.08
N PHE A 167 -3.25 1.01 3.69
CA PHE A 167 -3.16 0.24 4.94
C PHE A 167 -2.24 -0.98 4.79
N VAL A 168 -2.45 -1.77 3.74
CA VAL A 168 -1.64 -2.96 3.45
C VAL A 168 -0.21 -2.57 3.16
N ARG A 169 0.00 -1.54 2.33
CA ARG A 169 1.33 -1.04 1.96
C ARG A 169 2.20 -0.67 3.17
N LEU A 170 1.56 -0.25 4.26
CA LEU A 170 2.21 0.00 5.55
C LEU A 170 2.37 -1.27 6.38
N ILE A 171 1.25 -1.91 6.75
CA ILE A 171 1.21 -2.91 7.84
C ILE A 171 1.81 -4.25 7.42
N LYS A 172 1.76 -4.60 6.13
CA LYS A 172 2.42 -5.79 5.58
C LYS A 172 3.90 -5.55 5.28
N HIS A 173 4.45 -4.38 5.61
CA HIS A 173 5.88 -4.13 5.41
C HIS A 173 6.71 -4.98 6.39
N PRO A 174 7.71 -5.76 5.93
CA PRO A 174 8.50 -6.69 6.75
C PRO A 174 9.24 -6.06 7.92
N SER A 175 9.52 -4.74 7.87
CA SER A 175 10.12 -4.03 9.02
C SER A 175 9.26 -4.11 10.28
N PHE A 176 7.93 -4.22 10.13
CA PHE A 176 7.03 -4.38 11.27
C PHE A 176 7.06 -5.78 11.87
N ASP A 177 7.28 -6.83 11.06
CA ASP A 177 7.33 -8.24 11.50
C ASP A 177 6.13 -8.65 12.37
N LEU A 178 4.92 -8.41 11.84
CA LEU A 178 3.65 -8.63 12.54
C LEU A 178 3.04 -9.98 12.16
N ASP A 179 2.46 -10.65 13.15
CA ASP A 179 1.66 -11.86 12.91
C ASP A 179 0.22 -11.53 12.48
N ASP A 180 -0.51 -12.54 12.00
CA ASP A 180 -1.88 -12.39 11.52
C ASP A 180 -2.84 -11.84 12.59
N LYS A 181 -2.61 -12.13 13.88
CA LYS A 181 -3.45 -11.63 14.98
C LYS A 181 -3.20 -10.13 15.19
N GLU A 182 -1.94 -9.71 15.09
CA GLU A 182 -1.53 -8.31 15.22
C GLU A 182 -2.05 -7.46 14.06
N ILE A 183 -1.93 -7.96 12.83
CA ILE A 183 -2.48 -7.30 11.63
C ILE A 183 -4.00 -7.13 11.77
N ARG A 184 -4.72 -8.17 12.21
CA ARG A 184 -6.18 -8.08 12.49
C ARG A 184 -6.50 -7.06 13.59
N GLY A 185 -5.67 -6.99 14.63
CA GLY A 185 -5.81 -5.99 15.69
C GLY A 185 -5.65 -4.56 15.17
N LEU A 186 -4.63 -4.32 14.36
CA LEU A 186 -4.35 -3.02 13.74
C LEU A 186 -5.41 -2.63 12.69
N PHE A 187 -5.93 -3.60 11.94
CA PHE A 187 -7.04 -3.38 11.03
C PHE A 187 -8.29 -2.91 11.77
N ASN A 188 -8.66 -3.59 12.87
CA ASN A 188 -9.81 -3.17 13.69
C ASN A 188 -9.58 -1.79 14.32
N TYR A 189 -8.37 -1.52 14.80
CA TYR A 189 -7.98 -0.21 15.34
C TYR A 189 -8.16 0.89 14.28
N PHE A 190 -7.60 0.70 13.08
CA PHE A 190 -7.71 1.65 11.98
C PHE A 190 -9.17 1.87 11.57
N LEU A 191 -9.94 0.79 11.47
CA LEU A 191 -11.35 0.87 11.06
C LEU A 191 -12.19 1.69 12.07
N VAL A 192 -11.96 1.51 13.38
CA VAL A 192 -12.60 2.32 14.43
C VAL A 192 -12.22 3.79 14.32
N ASN A 193 -10.92 4.09 14.21
CA ASN A 193 -10.45 5.49 14.10
C ASN A 193 -10.99 6.16 12.83
N LYS A 194 -11.02 5.43 11.72
CA LYS A 194 -11.59 5.91 10.47
C LYS A 194 -13.09 6.20 10.62
N ALA A 195 -13.86 5.28 11.18
CA ALA A 195 -15.29 5.46 11.37
C ALA A 195 -15.60 6.65 12.30
N ASN A 196 -14.79 6.87 13.34
CA ASN A 196 -14.91 8.03 14.24
C ASN A 196 -14.56 9.37 13.59
N LEU A 197 -13.59 9.43 12.66
CA LEU A 197 -13.20 10.68 12.01
C LEU A 197 -14.15 11.08 10.86
N HIS A 198 -14.87 10.13 10.28
CA HIS A 198 -15.78 10.34 9.14
C HIS A 198 -17.29 10.29 9.50
N LEU A 199 -17.65 10.53 10.77
CA LEU A 199 -19.06 10.74 11.18
C LEU A 199 -19.59 11.95 10.38
N GLU A 200 -20.52 11.84 9.43
CA GLU A 200 -21.95 11.67 9.71
C GLU A 200 -22.80 10.98 8.60
N GLU A 201 -22.26 10.46 7.49
CA GLU A 201 -23.12 9.83 6.44
C GLU A 201 -22.74 8.40 6.00
N GLU A 202 -21.52 7.93 6.22
CA GLU A 202 -21.01 6.73 5.51
C GLU A 202 -21.17 5.39 6.25
N PHE A 203 -21.18 5.37 7.60
CA PHE A 203 -21.05 4.11 8.36
C PHE A 203 -22.35 3.63 9.03
N GLY A 204 -23.47 4.34 8.86
CA GLY A 204 -24.77 3.94 9.42
C GLY A 204 -24.79 3.86 10.96
N VAL A 205 -23.96 4.65 11.65
CA VAL A 205 -23.81 4.61 13.12
C VAL A 205 -24.60 5.74 13.78
N ARG A 206 -25.21 5.42 14.93
CA ARG A 206 -25.92 6.34 15.83
C ARG A 206 -24.95 7.36 16.42
N GLU A 207 -25.42 8.57 16.73
CA GLU A 207 -24.70 9.60 17.49
C GLU A 207 -23.80 8.99 18.60
N GLY A 208 -22.48 9.22 18.54
CA GLY A 208 -21.52 8.73 19.55
C GLY A 208 -20.13 8.38 19.00
N VAL A 209 -19.21 8.05 19.91
CA VAL A 209 -17.87 7.52 19.61
C VAL A 209 -17.95 6.00 19.49
N ILE A 210 -17.50 5.44 18.38
CA ILE A 210 -17.34 4.00 18.17
C ILE A 210 -16.15 3.51 19.00
N GLU A 211 -16.38 2.59 19.92
CA GLU A 211 -15.32 2.04 20.79
C GLU A 211 -14.76 0.72 20.22
N SER A 212 -15.53 0.04 19.39
CA SER A 212 -15.20 -1.27 18.84
C SER A 212 -15.59 -1.44 17.38
N ALA A 213 -14.75 -2.14 16.61
CA ALA A 213 -15.10 -2.55 15.25
C ALA A 213 -16.37 -3.42 15.22
N ARG A 214 -16.76 -4.06 16.33
CA ARG A 214 -18.00 -4.85 16.41
C ARG A 214 -19.26 -4.01 16.26
N GLU A 215 -19.19 -2.72 16.57
CA GLU A 215 -20.29 -1.75 16.43
C GLU A 215 -20.46 -1.31 14.97
N ILE A 216 -19.46 -1.54 14.13
CA ILE A 216 -19.52 -1.31 12.69
C ILE A 216 -20.32 -2.45 12.05
N GLY A 217 -21.24 -2.06 11.15
CA GLY A 217 -22.13 -2.95 10.44
C GLY A 217 -21.39 -4.17 9.88
N LYS A 218 -21.97 -5.37 10.10
CA LYS A 218 -21.35 -6.64 9.70
C LYS A 218 -20.98 -6.66 8.21
N GLU A 219 -21.90 -6.23 7.36
CA GLU A 219 -21.68 -6.16 5.90
C GLU A 219 -20.50 -5.24 5.54
N HIS A 220 -20.44 -4.05 6.14
CA HIS A 220 -19.32 -3.13 5.94
C HIS A 220 -17.98 -3.76 6.33
N ARG A 221 -17.93 -4.48 7.47
CA ARG A 221 -16.72 -5.20 7.88
C ARG A 221 -16.33 -6.32 6.92
N GLU A 222 -17.30 -7.07 6.41
CA GLU A 222 -17.06 -8.14 5.44
C GLU A 222 -16.53 -7.57 4.12
N ASN A 223 -17.11 -6.49 3.60
CA ASN A 223 -16.62 -5.79 2.41
C ASN A 223 -15.23 -5.19 2.63
N ALA A 224 -14.98 -4.61 3.80
CA ALA A 224 -13.67 -4.06 4.13
C ALA A 224 -12.58 -5.15 4.16
N LEU A 225 -12.89 -6.35 4.67
CA LEU A 225 -11.99 -7.50 4.66
C LEU A 225 -11.79 -8.09 3.26
N ARG A 226 -12.86 -8.14 2.45
CA ARG A 226 -12.77 -8.57 1.04
C ARG A 226 -11.87 -7.65 0.22
N THR A 227 -12.04 -6.32 0.36
CA THR A 227 -11.16 -5.33 -0.27
C THR A 227 -9.72 -5.39 0.27
N LEU A 228 -9.55 -5.67 1.57
CA LEU A 228 -8.22 -5.90 2.17
C LEU A 228 -7.51 -7.09 1.54
N TYR A 229 -8.25 -8.16 1.25
CA TYR A 229 -7.71 -9.35 0.58
C TYR A 229 -7.16 -9.00 -0.81
N PHE A 230 -7.95 -8.33 -1.66
CA PHE A 230 -7.47 -7.89 -2.98
C PHE A 230 -6.28 -6.92 -2.86
N SER A 231 -6.34 -6.00 -1.91
CA SER A 231 -5.23 -5.07 -1.65
C SER A 231 -3.92 -5.79 -1.29
N ASN A 232 -3.99 -6.90 -0.54
CA ASN A 232 -2.83 -7.75 -0.23
C ASN A 232 -2.26 -8.41 -1.47
N VAL A 233 -3.12 -9.05 -2.30
CA VAL A 233 -2.69 -9.69 -3.55
C VAL A 233 -1.95 -8.70 -4.45
N TYR A 234 -2.50 -7.49 -4.60
CA TYR A 234 -1.83 -6.43 -5.37
C TYR A 234 -0.52 -5.95 -4.72
N ASN A 235 -0.51 -5.72 -3.41
CA ASN A 235 0.69 -5.25 -2.72
C ASN A 235 1.86 -6.21 -2.93
N ASP A 236 1.62 -7.51 -2.77
CA ASP A 236 2.68 -8.51 -2.86
C ASP A 236 3.25 -8.58 -4.28
N ILE A 237 2.38 -8.59 -5.31
CA ILE A 237 2.85 -8.61 -6.69
C ILE A 237 3.57 -7.32 -7.09
N LYS A 238 3.08 -6.16 -6.63
CA LYS A 238 3.72 -4.86 -6.86
C LYS A 238 5.13 -4.86 -6.29
N ILE A 239 5.32 -5.39 -5.08
CA ILE A 239 6.62 -5.43 -4.43
C ILE A 239 7.56 -6.42 -5.11
N MET A 240 7.05 -7.57 -5.53
CA MET A 240 7.82 -8.52 -6.34
C MET A 240 8.32 -7.87 -7.64
N GLY A 241 7.45 -7.16 -8.36
CA GLY A 241 7.82 -6.38 -9.55
C GLY A 241 8.88 -5.34 -9.25
N ALA A 242 8.61 -4.45 -8.29
CA ALA A 242 9.56 -3.39 -7.90
C ALA A 242 10.92 -3.94 -7.47
N SER A 243 10.95 -5.04 -6.71
CA SER A 243 12.19 -5.69 -6.27
C SER A 243 12.97 -6.29 -7.44
N SER A 244 12.26 -6.85 -8.43
CA SER A 244 12.88 -7.42 -9.62
C SER A 244 13.46 -6.33 -10.54
N GLU A 245 12.80 -5.17 -10.63
CA GLU A 245 13.36 -4.02 -11.34
C GLU A 245 14.60 -3.45 -10.67
N LEU A 246 14.58 -3.28 -9.33
CA LEU A 246 15.72 -2.76 -8.57
C LEU A 246 16.97 -3.63 -8.76
N LYS A 247 16.81 -4.97 -8.73
CA LYS A 247 17.90 -5.93 -8.98
C LYS A 247 18.67 -5.67 -10.27
N ILE A 248 17.99 -5.25 -11.33
CA ILE A 248 18.53 -5.23 -12.70
C ILE A 248 18.80 -3.82 -13.20
N LYS A 249 17.90 -2.87 -12.92
CA LYS A 249 17.96 -1.51 -13.47
C LYS A 249 18.75 -0.53 -12.58
N ASP A 250 18.94 -0.84 -11.30
CA ASP A 250 19.62 0.03 -10.34
C ASP A 250 20.48 -0.79 -9.36
N ARG A 251 21.44 -1.54 -9.93
CA ARG A 251 22.25 -2.53 -9.22
C ARG A 251 23.08 -1.93 -8.08
N GLU A 252 23.64 -0.74 -8.24
CA GLU A 252 24.40 -0.07 -7.18
C GLU A 252 23.50 0.25 -5.98
N ARG A 253 22.28 0.75 -6.21
CA ARG A 253 21.31 0.99 -5.15
C ARG A 253 20.83 -0.31 -4.52
N TYR A 254 20.66 -1.35 -5.33
CA TYR A 254 20.28 -2.68 -4.86
C TYR A 254 21.34 -3.29 -3.93
N GLU A 255 22.62 -3.20 -4.31
CA GLU A 255 23.75 -3.67 -3.51
C GLU A 255 23.86 -2.87 -2.20
N LEU A 256 23.71 -1.54 -2.25
CA LEU A 256 23.66 -0.70 -1.04
C LEU A 256 22.50 -1.05 -0.11
N ILE A 257 21.34 -1.43 -0.65
CA ILE A 257 20.19 -1.88 0.14
C ILE A 257 20.51 -3.21 0.80
N ILE A 258 21.09 -4.18 0.08
CA ILE A 258 21.49 -5.47 0.67
C ILE A 258 22.57 -5.29 1.74
N GLU A 259 23.54 -4.40 1.53
CA GLU A 259 24.58 -4.13 2.54
C GLU A 259 24.00 -3.53 3.82
N ARG A 260 22.99 -2.67 3.70
CA ARG A 260 22.32 -2.03 4.84
C ARG A 260 21.24 -2.89 5.49
N ASP A 261 20.63 -3.78 4.71
CA ASP A 261 19.60 -4.71 5.13
C ASP A 261 19.94 -6.10 4.56
N PRO A 262 20.85 -6.85 5.20
CA PRO A 262 21.25 -8.18 4.74
C PRO A 262 20.09 -9.17 4.62
N ASP A 263 18.98 -8.89 5.30
CA ASP A 263 17.75 -9.67 5.26
C ASP A 263 16.79 -9.22 4.14
N TYR A 264 17.13 -8.22 3.33
CA TYR A 264 16.29 -7.74 2.22
C TYR A 264 15.85 -8.87 1.28
N LEU A 265 16.76 -9.79 0.95
CA LEU A 265 16.42 -10.97 0.15
C LEU A 265 15.43 -11.90 0.85
N LYS A 266 15.59 -12.11 2.17
CA LYS A 266 14.64 -12.88 2.97
C LYS A 266 13.27 -12.19 3.02
N LYS A 267 13.25 -10.86 3.06
CA LYS A 267 12.03 -10.04 3.00
C LYS A 267 11.34 -10.13 1.64
N THR A 268 12.08 -10.21 0.52
CA THR A 268 11.47 -10.49 -0.79
C THR A 268 10.86 -11.89 -0.87
N ALA A 269 11.55 -12.90 -0.31
CA ALA A 269 11.02 -14.25 -0.20
C ALA A 269 9.79 -14.33 0.72
N TRP A 270 9.69 -13.43 1.70
CA TRP A 270 8.50 -13.33 2.55
C TRP A 270 7.26 -12.95 1.74
N TYR A 271 7.34 -11.98 0.82
CA TYR A 271 6.18 -11.61 -0.02
C TYR A 271 5.74 -12.75 -0.94
N MET A 272 6.68 -13.51 -1.50
CA MET A 272 6.34 -14.69 -2.32
C MET A 272 5.60 -15.75 -1.50
N LYS A 273 6.07 -16.02 -0.29
CA LYS A 273 5.43 -16.96 0.64
C LYS A 273 4.08 -16.45 1.13
N ASP A 274 3.95 -15.16 1.43
CA ASP A 274 2.69 -14.57 1.88
C ASP A 274 1.65 -14.60 0.76
N LEU A 275 2.02 -14.24 -0.48
CA LEU A 275 1.14 -14.32 -1.63
C LEU A 275 0.65 -15.75 -1.87
N ALA A 276 1.56 -16.72 -1.93
CA ALA A 276 1.22 -18.13 -2.10
C ALA A 276 0.28 -18.62 -0.99
N ARG A 277 0.54 -18.23 0.27
CA ARG A 277 -0.31 -18.56 1.41
C ARG A 277 -1.69 -17.92 1.27
N ILE A 278 -1.78 -16.64 0.93
CA ILE A 278 -3.04 -15.90 0.78
C ILE A 278 -3.92 -16.55 -0.29
N LEU A 279 -3.35 -16.90 -1.45
CA LEU A 279 -4.08 -17.55 -2.54
C LEU A 279 -4.60 -18.95 -2.13
N ASN A 280 -3.81 -19.70 -1.34
CA ASN A 280 -4.20 -21.00 -0.81
C ASN A 280 -5.25 -20.92 0.31
N GLU A 281 -5.24 -19.87 1.13
CA GLU A 281 -6.14 -19.70 2.27
C GLU A 281 -7.40 -18.88 1.94
N ARG A 282 -7.65 -18.57 0.66
CA ARG A 282 -8.74 -17.68 0.20
C ARG A 282 -10.14 -18.05 0.69
N GLY A 283 -10.38 -19.33 1.02
CA GLY A 283 -11.64 -19.82 1.60
C GLY A 283 -12.04 -19.20 2.95
N LYS A 284 -11.16 -18.38 3.55
CA LYS A 284 -11.44 -17.62 4.79
C LYS A 284 -12.16 -16.28 4.55
N ILE A 285 -12.33 -15.85 3.28
CA ILE A 285 -13.01 -14.60 2.89
C ILE A 285 -14.20 -14.94 1.97
N LYS A 286 -15.30 -14.19 2.10
CA LYS A 286 -16.48 -14.37 1.25
C LYS A 286 -16.26 -13.65 -0.08
N LEU A 287 -16.03 -14.42 -1.14
CA LEU A 287 -15.88 -13.95 -2.52
C LEU A 287 -17.10 -14.37 -3.37
N SER A 288 -17.34 -13.69 -4.49
CA SER A 288 -18.24 -14.22 -5.52
C SER A 288 -17.59 -15.39 -6.26
N GLU A 289 -18.40 -16.17 -6.97
CA GLU A 289 -17.90 -17.26 -7.82
C GLU A 289 -16.93 -16.72 -8.88
N GLU A 290 -17.32 -15.68 -9.60
CA GLU A 290 -16.49 -15.02 -10.62
C GLU A 290 -15.16 -14.49 -10.04
N GLU A 291 -15.17 -13.87 -8.86
CA GLU A 291 -13.92 -13.42 -8.23
C GLU A 291 -13.00 -14.57 -7.83
N SER A 292 -13.58 -15.67 -7.35
CA SER A 292 -12.81 -16.87 -7.03
C SER A 292 -12.17 -17.44 -8.28
N GLU A 293 -12.93 -17.55 -9.37
CA GLU A 293 -12.42 -18.02 -10.67
C GLU A 293 -11.31 -17.12 -11.20
N SER A 294 -11.46 -15.80 -11.11
CA SER A 294 -10.43 -14.85 -11.52
C SER A 294 -9.14 -14.98 -10.72
N LEU A 295 -9.23 -15.24 -9.41
CA LEU A 295 -8.07 -15.50 -8.57
C LEU A 295 -7.45 -16.88 -8.85
N ASP A 296 -8.24 -17.87 -9.26
CA ASP A 296 -7.74 -19.16 -9.70
C ASP A 296 -6.95 -19.05 -11.00
N VAL A 297 -7.43 -18.25 -11.96
CA VAL A 297 -6.67 -17.92 -13.17
C VAL A 297 -5.37 -17.21 -12.80
N PHE A 298 -5.44 -16.19 -11.93
CA PHE A 298 -4.24 -15.49 -11.44
C PHE A 298 -3.24 -16.44 -10.80
N ASN A 299 -3.68 -17.34 -9.93
CA ASN A 299 -2.81 -18.33 -9.29
C ASN A 299 -2.20 -19.29 -10.32
N GLY A 300 -3.00 -19.78 -11.27
CA GLY A 300 -2.52 -20.61 -12.37
C GLY A 300 -1.50 -19.91 -13.26
N MET A 301 -1.63 -18.59 -13.44
CA MET A 301 -0.61 -17.79 -14.14
C MET A 301 0.67 -17.64 -13.31
N CYS A 302 0.58 -17.39 -12.01
CA CYS A 302 1.76 -17.40 -11.14
C CYS A 302 2.51 -18.74 -11.23
N GLU A 303 1.79 -19.87 -11.24
CA GLU A 303 2.38 -21.21 -11.40
C GLU A 303 3.00 -21.41 -12.79
N LYS A 304 2.24 -21.11 -13.87
CA LYS A 304 2.71 -21.19 -15.27
C LYS A 304 4.00 -20.40 -15.48
N TYR A 305 4.13 -19.25 -14.83
CA TYR A 305 5.24 -18.32 -14.96
C TYR A 305 6.31 -18.44 -13.87
N GLN A 306 6.22 -19.47 -13.03
CA GLN A 306 7.21 -19.82 -12.00
C GLN A 306 7.46 -18.68 -11.00
N PHE A 307 6.38 -18.08 -10.50
CA PHE A 307 6.44 -17.03 -9.47
C PHE A 307 6.58 -17.62 -8.07
N PHE A 308 6.29 -18.91 -7.91
CA PHE A 308 6.48 -19.68 -6.69
C PHE A 308 7.57 -20.73 -6.93
N ASP A 309 8.45 -20.92 -5.94
CA ASP A 309 9.38 -22.04 -5.86
C ASP A 309 8.68 -23.29 -5.32
#